data_AF-A0A1Q3UND7-F1
#
_entry.id   AF-A0A1Q3UND7-F1
#
_cell.length_a   1.000
_cell.length_b   1.000
_cell.length_c   1.000
_cell.angle_alpha   90.00
_cell.angle_beta   90.00
_cell.angle_gamma   90.00
#
_symmetry.space_group_name_H-M   'P 1'
#
loop_
_entity.id
_entity.type
_entity.pdbx_description
1 polymer ?
#
loop_
_entity_poly.entity_id
_entity_poly.type
_entity_poly.pdbx_seq_one_letter_code
_entity_poly.pdbx_strand_id
1 'polypeptide(L)'
;MSGTTFTFTNAAGADWNTVGNWNQGTTVAATVPNGPTDVALITANEPFIYDATDTVAQVVVSGDGHLIVGGSPAIGTPGTAGGTLTVSGTIIATSTNTGGALVGGLGGVFTADEMDFGPGALIGGGGTFVANTMINNGVILADGALYDLGPLLLGGNTITGSGSLEIQGSSILDLGMATSQNLNVNTAGTDHPILLLSNPAGYTGTIGMANADTSLEVVLGGTVGHLMGLINGGNTLGIDSNAIALTRGDANTFALTGGAGNDTIFGAGAGTISGGAGTNTLIAQSATTTVNSSGTGDTVIIAAGAATVTSSGDNTGILMSGTGAVTANLTGNGDTVFASSASSATVTTAHDALVFGGAGTLNFVGGDGAATVVGGAGSAGTVTGGTGGLLFAANTDSTTQVQGGAGETTVFGSAGSNTTFTSTDGHAIMLAGAGNETLNAAGTSAGNVFASNGDAASNTTWVGGNGDDAMFVGAGAFSMTGGAGADAYVFYKSATAGMHDFITDFSDGDGVYLSGYDPSQSASSLVNNAEVSGSGVTITLSDSTQITFSNLTQASQLNGKILYG
;
A
#
# COMPACT_ATOMS: atom_id res chain seq x y z
N MET A 1 -34.39 44.77 -23.14
CA MET A 1 -35.62 44.40 -22.41
C MET A 1 -36.81 44.62 -23.34
N SER A 2 -37.39 43.57 -23.94
CA SER A 2 -38.65 43.67 -24.69
C SER A 2 -39.76 43.07 -23.83
N GLY A 3 -40.36 43.90 -22.98
CA GLY A 3 -41.26 43.41 -21.97
C GLY A 3 -41.79 44.52 -21.07
N THR A 4 -42.83 44.22 -20.31
CA THR A 4 -43.38 45.15 -19.34
C THR A 4 -42.47 45.20 -18.12
N THR A 5 -41.90 46.36 -17.80
CA THR A 5 -40.96 46.50 -16.69
C THR A 5 -41.65 46.88 -15.39
N PHE A 6 -41.38 46.11 -14.34
CA PHE A 6 -41.85 46.33 -12.98
C PHE A 6 -40.62 46.57 -12.08
N THR A 7 -40.67 47.61 -11.26
CA THR A 7 -39.62 47.93 -10.28
C THR A 7 -40.15 47.67 -8.88
N PHE A 8 -39.41 46.89 -8.09
CA PHE A 8 -39.76 46.65 -6.69
C PHE A 8 -39.50 47.91 -5.86
N THR A 9 -40.46 48.32 -5.02
CA THR A 9 -40.38 49.60 -4.30
C THR A 9 -40.67 49.52 -2.81
N ASN A 10 -41.07 48.35 -2.29
CA ASN A 10 -41.40 48.19 -0.87
C ASN A 10 -40.21 47.72 -0.03
N ALA A 11 -40.37 47.75 1.30
CA ALA A 11 -39.36 47.38 2.27
C ALA A 11 -38.98 45.88 2.21
N ALA A 12 -37.85 45.55 2.83
CA ALA A 12 -37.40 44.16 3.00
C ALA A 12 -38.49 43.30 3.67
N GLY A 13 -38.64 42.06 3.22
CA GLY A 13 -39.64 41.14 3.77
C GLY A 13 -40.97 41.10 3.01
N ALA A 14 -41.13 41.91 1.96
CA ALA A 14 -42.41 42.06 1.30
C ALA A 14 -42.63 40.99 0.21
N ASP A 15 -43.85 40.45 0.19
CA ASP A 15 -44.26 39.38 -0.71
C ASP A 15 -44.25 39.85 -2.19
N TRP A 16 -43.57 39.08 -3.06
CA TRP A 16 -43.52 39.31 -4.50
C TRP A 16 -44.92 39.44 -5.10
N ASN A 17 -45.87 38.65 -4.61
CA ASN A 17 -47.22 38.54 -5.16
C ASN A 17 -48.18 39.62 -4.67
N THR A 18 -47.68 40.61 -3.91
CA THR A 18 -48.46 41.79 -3.53
C THR A 18 -48.28 42.93 -4.54
N VAL A 19 -49.35 43.26 -5.26
CA VAL A 19 -49.40 44.32 -6.29
C VAL A 19 -48.85 45.67 -5.80
N GLY A 20 -49.14 46.03 -4.54
CA GLY A 20 -48.69 47.29 -3.93
C GLY A 20 -47.17 47.42 -3.75
N ASN A 21 -46.41 46.34 -3.97
CA ASN A 21 -44.96 46.34 -3.83
C ASN A 21 -44.21 46.68 -5.12
N TRP A 22 -44.93 46.80 -6.24
CA TRP A 22 -44.35 47.01 -7.56
C TRP A 22 -44.82 48.33 -8.16
N ASN A 23 -43.91 48.99 -8.86
CA ASN A 23 -44.22 50.10 -9.75
C ASN A 23 -44.05 49.67 -11.20
N GLN A 24 -44.98 50.10 -12.05
CA GLN A 24 -44.80 50.08 -13.51
C GLN A 24 -44.48 51.52 -13.94
N GLY A 25 -43.21 51.79 -14.25
CA GLY A 25 -42.73 53.17 -14.41
C GLY A 25 -42.72 53.92 -13.08
N THR A 26 -43.43 55.05 -12.99
CA THR A 26 -43.47 55.91 -11.78
C THR A 26 -44.73 55.70 -10.92
N THR A 27 -45.61 54.79 -11.30
CA THR A 27 -46.89 54.52 -10.63
C THR A 27 -46.94 53.11 -10.08
N VAL A 28 -47.68 52.90 -8.99
CA VAL A 28 -47.99 51.57 -8.45
C VAL A 28 -48.60 50.71 -9.55
N ALA A 29 -48.06 49.51 -9.73
CA ALA A 29 -48.48 48.58 -10.76
C ALA A 29 -49.92 48.10 -10.51
N ALA A 30 -50.64 47.75 -11.58
CA ALA A 30 -51.97 47.14 -11.47
C ALA A 30 -51.91 45.62 -11.25
N THR A 31 -50.76 45.02 -11.53
CA THR A 31 -50.45 43.59 -11.41
C THR A 31 -49.03 43.42 -10.89
N VAL A 32 -48.68 42.21 -10.48
CA VAL A 32 -47.28 41.83 -10.18
C VAL A 32 -46.59 41.33 -11.46
N PRO A 33 -45.24 41.37 -11.54
CA PRO A 33 -44.50 40.72 -12.61
C PRO A 33 -44.63 39.19 -12.48
N ASN A 34 -45.55 38.61 -13.26
CA ASN A 34 -45.78 37.15 -13.31
C ASN A 34 -46.27 36.70 -14.71
N GLY A 35 -45.73 37.35 -15.75
CA GLY A 35 -45.98 37.00 -17.15
C GLY A 35 -44.68 36.71 -17.90
N PRO A 36 -44.71 35.86 -18.93
CA PRO A 36 -43.52 35.45 -19.71
C PRO A 36 -42.88 36.58 -20.53
N THR A 37 -43.49 37.78 -20.52
CA THR A 37 -42.96 39.01 -21.13
C THR A 37 -42.58 40.06 -20.09
N ASP A 38 -42.73 39.78 -18.80
CA ASP A 38 -42.51 40.77 -17.74
C ASP A 38 -41.04 40.80 -17.33
N VAL A 39 -40.56 41.99 -16.98
CA VAL A 39 -39.19 42.22 -16.50
C VAL A 39 -39.25 42.75 -15.09
N ALA A 40 -38.67 42.03 -14.13
CA ALA A 40 -38.60 42.45 -12.74
C ALA A 40 -37.25 43.13 -12.44
N LEU A 41 -37.30 44.36 -11.95
CA LEU A 41 -36.14 45.14 -11.52
C LEU A 41 -36.13 45.27 -9.99
N ILE A 42 -35.05 44.79 -9.38
CA ILE A 42 -34.84 44.79 -7.92
C ILE A 42 -33.54 45.55 -7.67
N THR A 43 -33.66 46.84 -7.39
CA THR A 43 -32.51 47.76 -7.24
C THR A 43 -32.19 48.09 -5.77
N ALA A 44 -33.12 47.75 -4.87
CA ALA A 44 -33.03 47.93 -3.42
C ALA A 44 -34.10 47.05 -2.75
N ASN A 45 -33.89 46.72 -1.46
CA ASN A 45 -34.76 45.86 -0.66
C ASN A 45 -34.84 44.40 -1.15
N GLU A 46 -35.66 43.59 -0.49
CA GLU A 46 -35.65 42.13 -0.63
C GLU A 46 -37.08 41.59 -0.82
N PRO A 47 -37.55 41.40 -2.08
CA PRO A 47 -38.75 40.62 -2.36
C PRO A 47 -38.62 39.14 -2.03
N PHE A 48 -39.74 38.56 -1.59
CA PHE A 48 -39.86 37.15 -1.24
C PHE A 48 -40.85 36.41 -2.12
N ILE A 49 -40.45 35.25 -2.63
CA ILE A 49 -41.33 34.27 -3.25
C ILE A 49 -41.37 33.03 -2.36
N TYR A 50 -42.48 32.78 -1.67
CA TYR A 50 -42.69 31.61 -0.83
C TYR A 50 -44.03 30.96 -1.19
N ASP A 51 -44.08 29.62 -1.18
CA ASP A 51 -45.25 28.79 -1.53
C ASP A 51 -45.95 29.23 -2.84
N ALA A 52 -45.17 29.73 -3.79
CA ALA A 52 -45.65 30.30 -5.04
C ALA A 52 -44.75 29.90 -6.21
N THR A 53 -45.34 29.89 -7.40
CA THR A 53 -44.62 29.68 -8.66
C THR A 53 -44.85 30.88 -9.56
N ASP A 54 -43.78 31.62 -9.83
CA ASP A 54 -43.81 32.84 -10.63
C ASP A 54 -42.99 32.65 -11.92
N THR A 55 -43.48 33.22 -13.02
CA THR A 55 -42.80 33.19 -14.32
C THR A 55 -42.61 34.58 -14.87
N VAL A 56 -41.38 34.92 -15.24
CA VAL A 56 -41.03 36.22 -15.85
C VAL A 56 -40.11 36.05 -17.05
N ALA A 57 -40.00 37.06 -17.90
CA ALA A 57 -39.08 37.05 -19.03
C ALA A 57 -37.63 37.27 -18.58
N GLN A 58 -37.42 38.16 -17.62
CA GLN A 58 -36.10 38.58 -17.17
C GLN A 58 -36.17 39.11 -15.73
N VAL A 59 -35.10 38.87 -14.98
CA VAL A 59 -34.90 39.46 -13.65
C VAL A 59 -33.57 40.20 -13.65
N VAL A 60 -33.57 41.41 -13.10
CA VAL A 60 -32.36 42.18 -12.87
C VAL A 60 -32.28 42.56 -11.39
N VAL A 61 -31.26 42.04 -10.72
CA VAL A 61 -30.88 42.40 -9.35
C VAL A 61 -29.64 43.29 -9.42
N SER A 62 -29.70 44.45 -8.79
CA SER A 62 -28.62 45.45 -8.82
C SER A 62 -28.60 46.31 -7.55
N GLY A 63 -27.50 47.03 -7.33
CA GLY A 63 -27.35 47.90 -6.15
C GLY A 63 -27.40 47.08 -4.86
N ASP A 64 -28.28 47.46 -3.95
CA ASP A 64 -28.48 46.79 -2.65
C ASP A 64 -29.68 45.83 -2.66
N GLY A 65 -30.22 45.50 -3.84
CA GLY A 65 -31.37 44.60 -3.97
C GLY A 65 -30.99 43.13 -3.79
N HIS A 66 -31.83 42.36 -3.09
CA HIS A 66 -31.72 40.89 -3.00
C HIS A 66 -33.01 40.23 -3.49
N LEU A 67 -32.93 39.06 -4.09
CA LEU A 67 -34.11 38.25 -4.39
C LEU A 67 -34.06 36.93 -3.64
N ILE A 68 -35.12 36.68 -2.86
CA ILE A 68 -35.23 35.50 -2.02
C ILE A 68 -36.36 34.61 -2.53
N VAL A 69 -36.04 33.35 -2.82
CA VAL A 69 -37.02 32.33 -3.20
C VAL A 69 -36.97 31.18 -2.20
N GLY A 70 -38.10 30.86 -1.58
CA GLY A 70 -38.20 30.01 -0.40
C GLY A 70 -38.04 30.80 0.90
N GLY A 71 -37.84 30.09 2.01
CA GLY A 71 -37.70 30.70 3.32
C GLY A 71 -37.00 29.82 4.36
N SER A 72 -36.71 30.44 5.50
CA SER A 72 -36.31 29.85 6.77
C SER A 72 -36.71 30.79 7.91
N PRO A 73 -37.33 30.27 8.99
CA PRO A 73 -37.58 31.04 10.21
C PRO A 73 -36.30 31.61 10.84
N ALA A 74 -35.14 30.99 10.62
CA ALA A 74 -33.88 31.39 11.24
C ALA A 74 -33.32 32.72 10.71
N ILE A 75 -33.68 33.11 9.48
CA ILE A 75 -33.31 34.41 8.89
C ILE A 75 -34.49 35.40 8.84
N GLY A 76 -35.53 35.17 9.64
CA GLY A 76 -36.64 36.11 9.82
C GLY A 76 -37.62 36.16 8.64
N THR A 77 -37.68 35.09 7.83
CA THR A 77 -38.48 35.05 6.61
C THR A 77 -39.79 34.26 6.82
N PRO A 78 -40.90 34.63 6.13
CA PRO A 78 -42.18 33.94 6.32
C PRO A 78 -42.18 32.52 5.74
N GLY A 79 -42.30 31.50 6.60
CA GLY A 79 -42.61 30.11 6.19
C GLY A 79 -41.42 29.21 5.84
N THR A 80 -41.67 27.90 5.87
CA THR A 80 -40.74 26.81 5.43
C THR A 80 -41.18 26.16 4.12
N ALA A 81 -42.30 26.61 3.55
CA ALA A 81 -42.78 26.15 2.25
C ALA A 81 -41.94 26.86 1.18
N GLY A 82 -41.36 26.09 0.24
CA GLY A 82 -40.38 26.56 -0.75
C GLY A 82 -40.89 27.63 -1.71
N GLY A 83 -40.58 27.53 -3.00
CA GLY A 83 -41.04 28.51 -3.98
C GLY A 83 -40.32 28.32 -5.30
N THR A 84 -40.88 28.79 -6.41
CA THR A 84 -40.27 28.63 -7.73
C THR A 84 -40.34 29.92 -8.52
N LEU A 85 -39.19 30.35 -9.02
CA LEU A 85 -39.08 31.42 -10.00
C LEU A 85 -38.53 30.87 -11.31
N THR A 86 -39.35 30.91 -12.35
CA THR A 86 -38.95 30.54 -13.71
C THR A 86 -38.73 31.79 -14.54
N VAL A 87 -37.53 31.94 -15.08
CA VAL A 87 -37.13 33.06 -15.93
C VAL A 87 -36.87 32.54 -17.33
N SER A 88 -37.72 32.91 -18.30
CA SER A 88 -37.58 32.41 -19.68
C SER A 88 -36.36 32.97 -20.42
N GLY A 89 -35.67 33.95 -19.86
CA GLY A 89 -34.44 34.52 -20.38
C GLY A 89 -33.33 34.50 -19.32
N THR A 90 -32.73 35.65 -19.09
CA THR A 90 -31.55 35.78 -18.21
C THR A 90 -31.94 36.31 -16.84
N ILE A 91 -31.33 35.75 -15.79
CA ILE A 91 -31.20 36.44 -14.50
C ILE A 91 -29.88 37.18 -14.48
N ILE A 92 -29.93 38.50 -14.36
CA ILE A 92 -28.73 39.34 -14.27
C ILE A 92 -28.61 39.83 -12.84
N ALA A 93 -27.52 39.48 -12.17
CA ALA A 93 -27.29 39.82 -10.79
C ALA A 93 -25.94 40.54 -10.65
N THR A 94 -26.01 41.78 -10.20
CA THR A 94 -24.88 42.56 -9.68
C THR A 94 -25.26 42.99 -8.28
N SER A 95 -24.33 43.04 -7.34
CA SER A 95 -24.66 43.50 -5.99
C SER A 95 -23.50 44.29 -5.40
N THR A 96 -23.83 45.35 -4.69
CA THR A 96 -22.93 46.04 -3.77
C THR A 96 -23.12 45.56 -2.33
N ASN A 97 -24.11 44.71 -2.08
CA ASN A 97 -24.43 44.17 -0.77
C ASN A 97 -23.66 42.88 -0.50
N THR A 98 -23.10 42.77 0.70
CA THR A 98 -22.36 41.60 1.16
C THR A 98 -23.26 40.40 1.49
N GLY A 99 -24.58 40.60 1.63
CA GLY A 99 -25.54 39.56 2.02
C GLY A 99 -26.12 38.74 0.88
N GLY A 100 -25.79 39.05 -0.37
CA GLY A 100 -26.28 38.31 -1.54
C GLY A 100 -26.73 39.18 -2.70
N ALA A 101 -27.00 38.53 -3.82
CA ALA A 101 -27.84 39.05 -4.89
C ALA A 101 -29.06 38.14 -5.05
N LEU A 102 -28.82 36.82 -5.05
CA LEU A 102 -29.87 35.80 -4.98
C LEU A 102 -29.65 34.96 -3.73
N VAL A 103 -30.74 34.67 -3.02
CA VAL A 103 -30.72 33.78 -1.87
C VAL A 103 -31.80 32.71 -2.07
N GLY A 104 -31.38 31.45 -2.02
CA GLY A 104 -32.32 30.33 -2.00
C GLY A 104 -32.60 29.89 -0.57
N GLY A 105 -33.88 29.69 -0.26
CA GLY A 105 -34.35 29.08 0.97
C GLY A 105 -34.68 27.61 0.81
N LEU A 106 -35.15 26.99 1.89
CA LEU A 106 -35.48 25.57 1.89
C LEU A 106 -36.57 25.27 0.84
N GLY A 107 -36.25 24.45 -0.16
CA GLY A 107 -37.15 24.12 -1.27
C GLY A 107 -37.39 25.26 -2.28
N GLY A 108 -36.61 26.35 -2.21
CA GLY A 108 -36.60 27.41 -3.21
C GLY A 108 -35.94 26.94 -4.51
N VAL A 109 -36.52 27.32 -5.66
CA VAL A 109 -36.03 26.93 -6.99
C VAL A 109 -35.95 28.14 -7.90
N PHE A 110 -34.77 28.40 -8.45
CA PHE A 110 -34.54 29.31 -9.56
C PHE A 110 -34.31 28.51 -10.83
N THR A 111 -35.01 28.83 -11.90
CA THR A 111 -34.76 28.26 -13.23
C THR A 111 -34.61 29.39 -14.24
N ALA A 112 -33.54 29.37 -15.04
CA ALA A 112 -33.31 30.33 -16.10
C ALA A 112 -32.63 29.67 -17.31
N ASP A 113 -32.68 30.29 -18.49
CA ASP A 113 -31.83 29.84 -19.59
C ASP A 113 -30.35 30.17 -19.29
N GLU A 114 -30.11 31.37 -18.76
CA GLU A 114 -28.80 31.87 -18.37
C GLU A 114 -28.88 32.63 -17.04
N MET A 115 -27.86 32.49 -16.20
CA MET A 115 -27.68 33.36 -15.04
C MET A 115 -26.31 34.03 -15.11
N ASP A 116 -26.29 35.36 -15.12
CA ASP A 116 -25.07 36.18 -15.20
C ASP A 116 -24.84 36.90 -13.87
N PHE A 117 -23.83 36.45 -13.14
CA PHE A 117 -23.42 36.96 -11.83
C PHE A 117 -22.18 37.82 -12.00
N GLY A 118 -22.37 39.13 -11.95
CA GLY A 118 -21.28 40.10 -12.04
C GLY A 118 -20.44 40.17 -10.76
N PRO A 119 -19.33 40.92 -10.79
CA PRO A 119 -18.49 41.14 -9.61
C PRO A 119 -19.29 41.70 -8.43
N GLY A 120 -19.03 41.19 -7.22
CA GLY A 120 -19.74 41.59 -5.99
C GLY A 120 -21.12 40.92 -5.81
N ALA A 121 -21.66 40.25 -6.83
CA ALA A 121 -22.83 39.40 -6.65
C ALA A 121 -22.47 38.13 -5.88
N LEU A 122 -23.37 37.72 -5.00
CA LEU A 122 -23.27 36.47 -4.26
C LEU A 122 -24.56 35.66 -4.44
N ILE A 123 -24.43 34.38 -4.78
CA ILE A 123 -25.52 33.42 -4.59
C ILE A 123 -25.30 32.80 -3.23
N GLY A 124 -26.27 32.94 -2.33
CA GLY A 124 -26.16 32.47 -0.95
C GLY A 124 -27.33 31.59 -0.54
N GLY A 125 -27.17 30.96 0.61
CA GLY A 125 -28.17 30.09 1.23
C GLY A 125 -28.13 28.66 0.71
N GLY A 126 -29.32 28.11 0.53
CA GLY A 126 -29.57 26.79 -0.04
C GLY A 126 -30.44 26.89 -1.29
N GLY A 127 -31.27 25.88 -1.52
CA GLY A 127 -32.19 25.83 -2.67
C GLY A 127 -31.52 25.38 -3.96
N THR A 128 -32.30 25.36 -5.04
CA THR A 128 -31.90 24.79 -6.34
C THR A 128 -31.81 25.89 -7.38
N PHE A 129 -30.66 26.01 -8.04
CA PHE A 129 -30.42 26.91 -9.15
C PHE A 129 -30.16 26.09 -10.41
N VAL A 130 -31.04 26.24 -11.41
CA VAL A 130 -30.94 25.51 -12.68
C VAL A 130 -30.78 26.48 -13.83
N ALA A 131 -29.67 26.38 -14.57
CA ALA A 131 -29.46 27.14 -15.80
C ALA A 131 -28.67 26.37 -16.84
N ASN A 132 -28.87 26.63 -18.13
CA ASN A 132 -28.00 26.02 -19.15
C ASN A 132 -26.56 26.49 -18.95
N THR A 133 -26.37 27.80 -18.74
CA THR A 133 -25.09 28.42 -18.46
C THR A 133 -25.21 29.33 -17.24
N MET A 134 -24.30 29.19 -16.29
CA MET A 134 -24.04 30.21 -15.26
C MET A 134 -22.72 30.91 -15.57
N ILE A 135 -22.73 32.22 -15.64
CA ILE A 135 -21.53 33.06 -15.74
C ILE A 135 -21.28 33.62 -14.35
N ASN A 136 -20.42 32.95 -13.58
CA ASN A 136 -20.04 33.38 -12.23
C ASN A 136 -18.76 34.21 -12.25
N ASN A 137 -18.88 35.52 -12.05
CA ASN A 137 -17.77 36.44 -11.76
C ASN A 137 -17.81 36.98 -10.32
N GLY A 138 -18.67 36.41 -9.49
CA GLY A 138 -18.82 36.71 -8.06
C GLY A 138 -18.49 35.49 -7.20
N VAL A 139 -19.33 35.22 -6.20
CA VAL A 139 -19.20 34.06 -5.31
C VAL A 139 -20.49 33.24 -5.32
N ILE A 140 -20.36 31.93 -5.52
CA ILE A 140 -21.44 30.97 -5.25
C ILE A 140 -21.14 30.32 -3.90
N LEU A 141 -21.96 30.62 -2.90
CA LEU A 141 -21.73 30.27 -1.51
C LEU A 141 -22.79 29.29 -1.01
N ALA A 142 -22.35 28.08 -0.65
CA ALA A 142 -23.15 27.12 0.11
C ALA A 142 -22.94 27.38 1.61
N ASP A 143 -23.85 28.14 2.22
CA ASP A 143 -23.87 28.44 3.65
C ASP A 143 -25.22 28.08 4.31
N GLY A 144 -26.07 27.34 3.59
CA GLY A 144 -27.44 27.06 4.01
C GLY A 144 -27.58 26.34 5.37
N ALA A 145 -26.56 25.62 5.85
CA ALA A 145 -26.61 25.04 7.20
C ALA A 145 -26.50 26.09 8.32
N LEU A 146 -25.85 27.24 8.07
CA LEU A 146 -25.74 28.33 9.04
C LEU A 146 -27.10 29.03 9.28
N TYR A 147 -28.00 28.94 8.30
CA TYR A 147 -29.26 29.68 8.25
C TYR A 147 -30.49 28.78 8.10
N ASP A 148 -30.33 27.46 8.19
CA ASP A 148 -31.39 26.46 7.98
C ASP A 148 -32.12 26.62 6.62
N LEU A 149 -31.35 26.93 5.58
CA LEU A 149 -31.83 27.12 4.19
C LEU A 149 -31.69 25.85 3.33
N GLY A 150 -31.12 24.79 3.90
CA GLY A 150 -30.91 23.51 3.21
C GLY A 150 -29.69 23.49 2.28
N PRO A 151 -29.54 22.44 1.46
CA PRO A 151 -28.42 22.29 0.54
C PRO A 151 -28.52 23.29 -0.62
N LEU A 152 -27.36 23.71 -1.14
CA LEU A 152 -27.28 24.46 -2.39
C LEU A 152 -27.08 23.48 -3.56
N LEU A 153 -28.06 23.40 -4.46
CA LEU A 153 -28.02 22.55 -5.65
C LEU A 153 -27.80 23.40 -6.89
N LEU A 154 -26.76 23.09 -7.66
CA LEU A 154 -26.45 23.73 -8.94
C LEU A 154 -26.66 22.72 -10.08
N GLY A 155 -27.75 22.90 -10.82
CA GLY A 155 -28.14 22.06 -11.94
C GLY A 155 -27.96 22.75 -13.29
N GLY A 156 -27.66 21.98 -14.33
CA GLY A 156 -27.49 22.50 -15.69
C GLY A 156 -26.26 21.97 -16.40
N ASN A 157 -25.68 22.76 -17.32
CA ASN A 157 -24.53 22.32 -18.10
C ASN A 157 -23.20 22.86 -17.55
N THR A 158 -23.00 24.18 -17.53
CA THR A 158 -21.68 24.77 -17.22
C THR A 158 -21.72 26.01 -16.33
N ILE A 159 -20.73 26.12 -15.42
CA ILE A 159 -20.39 27.36 -14.71
C ILE A 159 -19.07 27.88 -15.28
N THR A 160 -19.10 29.10 -15.80
CA THR A 160 -17.97 29.81 -16.42
C THR A 160 -17.72 31.14 -15.73
N GLY A 161 -16.70 31.91 -16.16
CA GLY A 161 -16.34 33.20 -15.53
C GLY A 161 -15.17 33.07 -14.56
N SER A 162 -14.84 34.17 -13.89
CA SER A 162 -13.64 34.30 -13.03
C SER A 162 -13.92 34.26 -11.53
N GLY A 163 -15.14 33.89 -11.13
CA GLY A 163 -15.55 33.80 -9.73
C GLY A 163 -15.00 32.57 -9.01
N SER A 164 -15.56 32.31 -7.83
CA SER A 164 -15.26 31.12 -7.03
C SER A 164 -16.52 30.47 -6.48
N LEU A 165 -16.38 29.21 -6.08
CA LEU A 165 -17.34 28.49 -5.25
C LEU A 165 -16.85 28.47 -3.81
N GLU A 166 -17.75 28.47 -2.84
CA GLU A 166 -17.41 28.38 -1.42
C GLU A 166 -18.39 27.50 -0.64
N ILE A 167 -17.90 26.73 0.32
CA ILE A 167 -18.72 26.04 1.33
C ILE A 167 -18.35 26.56 2.71
N GLN A 168 -19.35 26.94 3.50
CA GLN A 168 -19.21 27.38 4.88
C GLN A 168 -20.10 26.56 5.83
N GLY A 169 -19.69 26.44 7.09
CA GLY A 169 -20.40 25.62 8.08
C GLY A 169 -20.50 24.15 7.66
N SER A 170 -21.49 23.44 8.21
CA SER A 170 -21.83 22.07 7.80
C SER A 170 -22.72 22.02 6.55
N SER A 171 -22.50 22.93 5.60
CA SER A 171 -23.36 23.09 4.43
C SER A 171 -23.06 22.08 3.34
N ILE A 172 -24.06 21.87 2.49
CA ILE A 172 -24.00 20.94 1.37
C ILE A 172 -24.01 21.73 0.07
N LEU A 173 -23.02 21.49 -0.77
CA LEU A 173 -22.98 21.94 -2.17
C LEU A 173 -23.13 20.73 -3.09
N ASP A 174 -24.23 20.64 -3.81
CA ASP A 174 -24.41 19.68 -4.91
C ASP A 174 -24.12 20.38 -6.24
N LEU A 175 -22.96 20.07 -6.81
CA LEU A 175 -22.45 20.61 -8.04
C LEU A 175 -22.68 19.62 -9.18
N GLY A 176 -23.81 19.81 -9.89
CA GLY A 176 -24.15 19.05 -11.08
C GLY A 176 -23.62 19.65 -12.39
N MET A 177 -23.12 20.88 -12.35
CA MET A 177 -22.62 21.60 -13.52
C MET A 177 -21.12 21.44 -13.70
N ALA A 178 -20.64 21.43 -14.94
CA ALA A 178 -19.21 21.41 -15.24
C ALA A 178 -18.55 22.78 -15.03
N THR A 179 -17.39 22.82 -14.41
CA THR A 179 -16.66 24.07 -14.14
C THR A 179 -15.16 23.86 -13.87
N SER A 180 -14.39 24.92 -14.08
CA SER A 180 -12.97 25.01 -13.72
C SER A 180 -12.70 26.02 -12.60
N GLN A 181 -13.75 26.61 -12.01
CA GLN A 181 -13.58 27.55 -10.91
C GLN A 181 -13.14 26.82 -9.64
N ASN A 182 -12.35 27.51 -8.81
CA ASN A 182 -11.86 26.96 -7.57
C ASN A 182 -12.99 26.91 -6.53
N LEU A 183 -13.02 25.83 -5.76
CA LEU A 183 -13.85 25.68 -4.58
C LEU A 183 -13.04 25.95 -3.32
N ASN A 184 -13.48 26.91 -2.52
CA ASN A 184 -12.90 27.20 -1.21
C ASN A 184 -13.78 26.59 -0.11
N VAL A 185 -13.21 25.76 0.75
CA VAL A 185 -13.89 25.21 1.93
C VAL A 185 -13.45 26.00 3.15
N ASN A 186 -14.35 26.84 3.64
CA ASN A 186 -14.11 27.78 4.72
C ASN A 186 -15.00 27.45 5.92
N THR A 187 -14.63 26.38 6.61
CA THR A 187 -15.38 25.87 7.77
C THR A 187 -14.50 25.92 9.02
N ALA A 188 -15.04 25.64 10.21
CA ALA A 188 -14.24 25.65 11.44
C ALA A 188 -14.68 24.56 12.43
N GLY A 189 -13.74 24.09 13.26
CA GLY A 189 -14.04 23.22 14.38
C GLY A 189 -14.66 21.87 13.95
N THR A 190 -15.92 21.64 14.33
CA THR A 190 -16.64 20.38 14.10
C THR A 190 -17.59 20.43 12.90
N ASP A 191 -17.39 21.39 11.99
CA ASP A 191 -18.22 21.50 10.80
C ASP A 191 -18.01 20.30 9.85
N HIS A 192 -19.12 19.81 9.29
CA HIS A 192 -19.17 18.69 8.36
C HIS A 192 -19.73 19.14 6.99
N PRO A 193 -18.96 19.89 6.20
CA PRO A 193 -19.37 20.27 4.85
C PRO A 193 -19.37 19.06 3.92
N ILE A 194 -20.34 19.05 2.99
CA ILE A 194 -20.46 18.00 1.96
C ILE A 194 -20.42 18.65 0.58
N LEU A 195 -19.55 18.15 -0.29
CA LEU A 195 -19.56 18.41 -1.72
C LEU A 195 -20.09 17.19 -2.45
N LEU A 196 -21.25 17.30 -3.10
CA LEU A 196 -21.70 16.31 -4.06
C LEU A 196 -21.27 16.73 -5.46
N LEU A 197 -20.51 15.89 -6.16
CA LEU A 197 -20.17 16.08 -7.56
C LEU A 197 -21.05 15.14 -8.40
N SER A 198 -22.23 15.61 -8.79
CA SER A 198 -23.15 14.82 -9.62
C SER A 198 -22.60 14.52 -11.02
N ASN A 199 -21.62 15.30 -11.49
CA ASN A 199 -20.82 15.04 -12.69
C ASN A 199 -19.31 15.22 -12.40
N PRO A 200 -18.62 14.22 -11.82
CA PRO A 200 -17.22 14.36 -11.39
C PRO A 200 -16.26 14.77 -12.51
N ALA A 201 -16.47 14.27 -13.73
CA ALA A 201 -15.65 14.59 -14.89
C ALA A 201 -15.80 16.06 -15.35
N GLY A 202 -16.88 16.72 -14.95
CA GLY A 202 -17.15 18.12 -15.25
C GLY A 202 -16.40 19.11 -14.35
N TYR A 203 -15.89 18.69 -13.20
CA TYR A 203 -15.18 19.56 -12.27
C TYR A 203 -13.66 19.47 -12.46
N THR A 204 -13.04 20.59 -12.81
CA THR A 204 -11.59 20.70 -13.11
C THR A 204 -10.89 21.79 -12.30
N GLY A 205 -11.62 22.47 -11.41
CA GLY A 205 -11.07 23.45 -10.49
C GLY A 205 -10.29 22.82 -9.33
N THR A 206 -9.59 23.63 -8.55
CA THR A 206 -8.95 23.15 -7.32
C THR A 206 -9.90 23.21 -6.13
N ILE A 207 -9.75 22.31 -5.17
CA ILE A 207 -10.42 22.40 -3.86
C ILE A 207 -9.38 22.91 -2.85
N GLY A 208 -9.59 24.13 -2.36
CA GLY A 208 -8.77 24.74 -1.31
C GLY A 208 -9.46 24.63 0.04
N MET A 209 -8.74 24.19 1.07
CA MET A 209 -9.23 24.21 2.46
C MET A 209 -8.65 25.44 3.16
N ALA A 210 -9.50 26.32 3.68
CA ALA A 210 -9.10 27.61 4.24
C ALA A 210 -8.50 27.49 5.65
N ASN A 211 -8.97 26.51 6.44
CA ASN A 211 -8.56 26.30 7.83
C ASN A 211 -7.98 24.90 8.02
N ALA A 212 -6.92 24.81 8.85
CA ALA A 212 -6.19 23.57 9.09
C ALA A 212 -7.00 22.47 9.82
N ASP A 213 -8.07 22.85 10.52
CA ASP A 213 -8.90 21.97 11.34
C ASP A 213 -10.25 21.64 10.67
N THR A 214 -10.27 21.53 9.35
CA THR A 214 -11.51 21.30 8.58
C THR A 214 -11.51 19.96 7.87
N SER A 215 -12.69 19.35 7.77
CA SER A 215 -12.96 18.17 6.94
C SER A 215 -13.87 18.53 5.78
N LEU A 216 -13.74 17.84 4.65
CA LEU A 216 -14.72 17.88 3.55
C LEU A 216 -15.13 16.45 3.17
N GLU A 217 -16.43 16.17 3.21
CA GLU A 217 -16.98 14.96 2.61
C GLU A 217 -17.24 15.21 1.12
N VAL A 218 -16.62 14.45 0.23
CA VAL A 218 -16.90 14.53 -1.22
C VAL A 218 -17.62 13.28 -1.70
N VAL A 219 -18.86 13.44 -2.15
CA VAL A 219 -19.70 12.36 -2.70
C VAL A 219 -19.71 12.48 -4.22
N LEU A 220 -19.27 11.45 -4.94
CA LEU A 220 -19.29 11.45 -6.40
C LEU A 220 -20.59 10.79 -6.91
N GLY A 221 -21.35 11.50 -7.72
CA GLY A 221 -22.53 10.97 -8.42
C GLY A 221 -22.18 10.10 -9.62
N GLY A 222 -23.03 9.11 -9.93
CA GLY A 222 -22.87 8.15 -11.03
C GLY A 222 -23.58 6.81 -10.77
N THR A 223 -23.59 5.88 -11.74
CA THR A 223 -24.20 4.54 -11.58
C THR A 223 -23.43 3.60 -10.64
N VAL A 224 -22.33 4.07 -10.05
CA VAL A 224 -21.54 3.40 -9.01
C VAL A 224 -21.10 4.51 -8.06
N GLY A 225 -21.57 4.47 -6.81
CA GLY A 225 -21.22 5.50 -5.81
C GLY A 225 -19.78 5.32 -5.34
N HIS A 226 -19.03 6.42 -5.30
CA HIS A 226 -17.66 6.47 -4.78
C HIS A 226 -17.56 7.62 -3.78
N LEU A 227 -16.95 7.36 -2.62
CA LEU A 227 -16.73 8.35 -1.56
C LEU A 227 -15.26 8.80 -1.58
N MET A 228 -15.03 10.11 -1.67
CA MET A 228 -13.70 10.71 -1.53
C MET A 228 -13.67 11.54 -0.24
N GLY A 229 -13.00 11.05 0.80
CA GLY A 229 -12.72 11.84 2.00
C GLY A 229 -11.40 12.58 1.87
N LEU A 230 -11.42 13.92 1.76
CA LEU A 230 -10.23 14.75 1.95
C LEU A 230 -10.26 15.30 3.38
N ILE A 231 -9.29 14.87 4.18
CA ILE A 231 -8.97 15.55 5.43
C ILE A 231 -7.50 16.01 5.27
N ASN A 232 -7.09 17.17 5.81
CA ASN A 232 -5.66 17.50 5.99
C ASN A 232 -5.41 18.03 7.40
N GLY A 233 -4.28 17.62 7.99
CA GLY A 233 -4.06 17.44 9.43
C GLY A 233 -3.70 15.98 9.76
N GLY A 234 -2.74 15.37 9.04
CA GLY A 234 -2.36 13.97 9.27
C GLY A 234 -3.31 12.93 8.68
N ASN A 235 -3.69 13.11 7.41
CA ASN A 235 -4.94 12.56 6.95
C ASN A 235 -4.87 11.64 5.73
N THR A 236 -5.74 10.64 5.87
CA THR A 236 -5.91 9.46 5.04
C THR A 236 -6.92 9.72 3.94
N LEU A 237 -6.49 9.67 2.69
CA LEU A 237 -7.38 9.58 1.53
C LEU A 237 -7.65 8.10 1.25
N GLY A 238 -8.86 7.63 1.57
CA GLY A 238 -9.42 6.37 1.10
C GLY A 238 -10.45 6.65 0.02
N ILE A 239 -10.22 6.14 -1.19
CA ILE A 239 -11.17 6.12 -2.31
C ILE A 239 -11.38 4.65 -2.62
N ASP A 240 -12.61 4.19 -2.53
CA ASP A 240 -13.03 2.85 -2.88
C ASP A 240 -13.04 2.68 -4.42
N SER A 241 -12.12 1.84 -4.92
CA SER A 241 -11.96 1.27 -6.28
C SER A 241 -11.67 2.26 -7.44
N ASN A 242 -10.56 2.24 -8.21
CA ASN A 242 -9.57 1.20 -8.54
C ASN A 242 -8.11 1.74 -8.62
N ALA A 243 -7.83 2.94 -8.10
CA ALA A 243 -6.47 3.46 -7.95
C ALA A 243 -6.49 4.71 -7.07
N ILE A 244 -5.83 4.65 -5.91
CA ILE A 244 -5.45 5.85 -5.15
C ILE A 244 -4.03 6.20 -5.58
N ALA A 245 -3.87 7.12 -6.54
CA ALA A 245 -2.58 7.52 -7.07
C ALA A 245 -2.16 8.90 -6.56
N LEU A 246 -1.38 8.96 -5.48
CA LEU A 246 -0.69 10.20 -5.08
C LEU A 246 0.70 10.21 -5.73
N THR A 247 0.82 10.74 -6.94
CA THR A 247 2.13 11.00 -7.57
C THR A 247 2.49 12.46 -7.37
N ARG A 248 3.28 12.80 -6.33
CA ARG A 248 4.20 13.97 -6.33
C ARG A 248 5.01 14.20 -5.03
N GLY A 249 6.35 14.18 -5.19
CA GLY A 249 7.36 14.87 -4.38
C GLY A 249 7.90 14.11 -3.16
N ASP A 250 9.22 13.87 -3.11
CA ASP A 250 9.94 13.18 -2.02
C ASP A 250 9.85 13.89 -0.64
N ALA A 251 9.21 15.05 -0.57
CA ALA A 251 9.12 15.90 0.63
C ALA A 251 7.77 15.81 1.37
N ASN A 252 6.79 15.05 0.87
CA ASN A 252 5.45 14.98 1.45
C ASN A 252 5.30 13.81 2.42
N THR A 253 4.46 14.02 3.44
CA THR A 253 3.97 12.93 4.31
C THR A 253 2.56 12.51 3.91
N PHE A 254 2.23 11.22 3.99
CA PHE A 254 0.88 10.72 3.69
C PHE A 254 0.38 9.72 4.75
N ALA A 255 -0.93 9.60 4.86
CA ALA A 255 -1.61 8.41 5.36
C ALA A 255 -2.59 7.98 4.25
N LEU A 256 -2.75 6.69 3.98
CA LEU A 256 -3.64 6.16 2.93
C LEU A 256 -4.30 4.88 3.47
N THR A 257 -5.60 4.67 3.24
CA THR A 257 -6.32 3.49 3.72
C THR A 257 -7.36 3.07 2.68
N GLY A 258 -7.32 1.81 2.21
CA GLY A 258 -8.24 1.28 1.20
C GLY A 258 -9.63 1.00 1.75
N GLY A 259 -9.71 0.49 2.98
CA GLY A 259 -11.00 0.22 3.64
C GLY A 259 -11.44 -1.21 3.39
N ALA A 260 -12.61 -1.43 2.78
CA ALA A 260 -13.07 -2.75 2.41
C ALA A 260 -13.15 -2.85 0.89
N GLY A 261 -12.74 -3.99 0.33
CA GLY A 261 -12.71 -4.20 -1.12
C GLY A 261 -11.32 -4.57 -1.58
N ASN A 262 -11.12 -4.64 -2.90
CA ASN A 262 -9.81 -4.91 -3.48
C ASN A 262 -9.20 -3.59 -3.94
N ASP A 263 -8.31 -3.02 -3.14
CA ASP A 263 -7.79 -1.67 -3.36
C ASP A 263 -6.42 -1.68 -4.04
N THR A 264 -6.15 -0.69 -4.88
CA THR A 264 -4.81 -0.41 -5.39
C THR A 264 -4.36 0.96 -4.88
N ILE A 265 -3.34 0.98 -4.02
CA ILE A 265 -2.90 2.18 -3.30
C ILE A 265 -1.43 2.48 -3.63
N PHE A 266 -1.16 3.71 -4.08
CA PHE A 266 0.18 4.20 -4.36
C PHE A 266 0.56 5.32 -3.38
N GLY A 267 1.55 5.06 -2.53
CA GLY A 267 2.15 6.07 -1.64
C GLY A 267 3.48 6.58 -2.19
N ALA A 268 3.58 7.88 -2.43
CA ALA A 268 4.83 8.56 -2.77
C ALA A 268 5.19 9.57 -1.67
N GLY A 269 6.42 9.51 -1.16
CA GLY A 269 6.88 10.29 -0.01
C GLY A 269 6.94 9.44 1.26
N ALA A 270 7.15 10.07 2.42
CA ALA A 270 7.14 9.35 3.69
C ALA A 270 5.69 9.15 4.14
N GLY A 271 5.34 8.08 4.85
CA GLY A 271 3.95 7.93 5.27
C GLY A 271 3.49 6.51 5.60
N THR A 272 2.19 6.35 5.78
CA THR A 272 1.55 5.07 6.08
C THR A 272 0.56 4.66 4.98
N ILE A 273 0.69 3.44 4.46
CA ILE A 273 -0.29 2.79 3.57
C ILE A 273 -1.00 1.70 4.37
N SER A 274 -2.33 1.63 4.31
CA SER A 274 -3.11 0.54 4.89
C SER A 274 -4.04 -0.05 3.84
N GLY A 275 -3.95 -1.34 3.55
CA GLY A 275 -4.86 -1.99 2.60
C GLY A 275 -6.29 -2.06 3.12
N GLY A 276 -6.45 -2.47 4.39
CA GLY A 276 -7.76 -2.80 4.93
C GLY A 276 -8.15 -4.24 4.61
N ALA A 277 -9.44 -4.53 4.46
CA ALA A 277 -9.93 -5.86 4.10
C ALA A 277 -9.77 -6.13 2.59
N GLY A 278 -10.11 -7.34 2.14
CA GLY A 278 -10.06 -7.75 0.73
C GLY A 278 -8.66 -8.08 0.22
N THR A 279 -8.46 -8.07 -1.10
CA THR A 279 -7.19 -8.39 -1.77
C THR A 279 -6.62 -7.15 -2.42
N ASN A 280 -5.57 -6.59 -1.84
CA ASN A 280 -5.08 -5.27 -2.13
C ASN A 280 -3.75 -5.29 -2.89
N THR A 281 -3.42 -4.21 -3.59
CA THR A 281 -2.10 -3.93 -4.15
C THR A 281 -1.57 -2.63 -3.55
N LEU A 282 -0.55 -2.72 -2.70
CA LEU A 282 0.00 -1.61 -1.91
C LEU A 282 1.40 -1.27 -2.41
N ILE A 283 1.60 -0.07 -2.97
CA ILE A 283 2.85 0.30 -3.65
C ILE A 283 3.46 1.53 -2.96
N ALA A 284 4.60 1.34 -2.29
CA ALA A 284 5.41 2.39 -1.69
C ALA A 284 6.56 2.79 -2.63
N GLN A 285 6.61 4.06 -3.05
CA GLN A 285 7.45 4.50 -4.19
C GLN A 285 8.59 5.45 -3.84
N SER A 286 8.69 5.96 -2.62
CA SER A 286 9.78 6.85 -2.20
C SER A 286 9.87 6.94 -0.68
N ALA A 287 10.98 7.49 -0.16
CA ALA A 287 11.24 7.81 1.24
C ALA A 287 10.92 6.69 2.25
N THR A 288 10.81 7.02 3.53
CA THR A 288 10.53 6.03 4.59
C THR A 288 9.03 5.80 4.73
N THR A 289 8.57 4.57 4.49
CA THR A 289 7.14 4.22 4.51
C THR A 289 6.82 3.14 5.53
N THR A 290 5.62 3.19 6.08
CA THR A 290 4.99 2.10 6.84
C THR A 290 3.87 1.52 5.98
N VAL A 291 3.83 0.20 5.82
CA VAL A 291 2.77 -0.49 5.06
C VAL A 291 2.10 -1.50 5.97
N ASN A 292 0.79 -1.36 6.17
CA ASN A 292 -0.04 -2.27 6.93
C ASN A 292 -0.94 -3.05 5.97
N SER A 293 -0.69 -4.34 5.86
CA SER A 293 -1.45 -5.27 5.03
C SER A 293 -2.29 -6.16 5.94
N SER A 294 -3.61 -6.09 5.83
CA SER A 294 -4.53 -6.89 6.65
C SER A 294 -5.44 -7.78 5.83
N GLY A 295 -5.41 -7.64 4.50
CA GLY A 295 -6.22 -8.38 3.55
C GLY A 295 -5.56 -9.69 3.15
N THR A 296 -6.38 -10.67 2.74
CA THR A 296 -5.88 -11.95 2.26
C THR A 296 -5.44 -11.85 0.80
N GLY A 297 -4.28 -12.40 0.48
CA GLY A 297 -3.74 -12.38 -0.89
C GLY A 297 -3.19 -11.02 -1.32
N ASP A 298 -2.95 -10.10 -0.37
CA ASP A 298 -2.43 -8.77 -0.67
C ASP A 298 -1.08 -8.85 -1.39
N THR A 299 -0.84 -7.92 -2.32
CA THR A 299 0.46 -7.69 -2.96
C THR A 299 1.05 -6.38 -2.44
N VAL A 300 2.23 -6.43 -1.82
CA VAL A 300 2.97 -5.26 -1.34
C VAL A 300 4.22 -5.06 -2.19
N ILE A 301 4.41 -3.88 -2.75
CA ILE A 301 5.59 -3.52 -3.54
C ILE A 301 6.30 -2.34 -2.89
N ILE A 302 7.53 -2.55 -2.47
CA ILE A 302 8.44 -1.49 -1.99
C ILE A 302 9.38 -1.14 -3.14
N ALA A 303 8.99 -0.13 -3.93
CA ALA A 303 9.67 0.24 -5.17
C ALA A 303 10.88 1.17 -4.95
N ALA A 304 10.89 1.95 -3.87
CA ALA A 304 12.06 2.74 -3.45
C ALA A 304 11.94 3.15 -1.97
N GLY A 305 13.05 3.65 -1.41
CA GLY A 305 13.10 4.10 -0.03
C GLY A 305 13.10 2.97 1.00
N ALA A 306 13.25 3.32 2.26
CA ALA A 306 13.19 2.36 3.36
C ALA A 306 11.73 2.06 3.72
N ALA A 307 11.43 0.86 4.21
CA ALA A 307 10.05 0.52 4.57
C ALA A 307 9.96 -0.38 5.80
N THR A 308 8.88 -0.21 6.56
CA THR A 308 8.40 -1.22 7.52
C THR A 308 7.08 -1.76 7.02
N VAL A 309 7.01 -3.06 6.75
CA VAL A 309 5.80 -3.77 6.35
C VAL A 309 5.32 -4.58 7.54
N THR A 310 4.06 -4.43 7.91
CA THR A 310 3.38 -5.33 8.86
C THR A 310 2.25 -6.01 8.09
N SER A 311 2.29 -7.33 8.00
CA SER A 311 1.20 -8.11 7.42
C SER A 311 0.54 -8.99 8.47
N SER A 312 -0.79 -8.94 8.53
CA SER A 312 -1.62 -9.87 9.30
C SER A 312 -2.55 -10.70 8.43
N GLY A 313 -2.57 -10.46 7.12
CA GLY A 313 -3.37 -11.23 6.17
C GLY A 313 -2.60 -12.43 5.66
N ASP A 314 -3.31 -13.54 5.41
CA ASP A 314 -2.72 -14.73 4.81
C ASP A 314 -2.34 -14.51 3.34
N ASN A 315 -1.34 -15.24 2.87
CA ASN A 315 -0.88 -15.29 1.48
C ASN A 315 -0.46 -13.92 0.92
N THR A 316 0.15 -13.08 1.74
CA THR A 316 0.70 -11.79 1.31
C THR A 316 1.95 -12.00 0.45
N GLY A 317 1.96 -11.42 -0.74
CA GLY A 317 3.13 -11.35 -1.61
C GLY A 317 3.87 -10.03 -1.44
N ILE A 318 5.15 -10.04 -1.06
CA ILE A 318 5.96 -8.84 -0.87
C ILE A 318 7.10 -8.81 -1.88
N LEU A 319 7.22 -7.71 -2.63
CA LEU A 319 8.32 -7.45 -3.57
C LEU A 319 9.10 -6.19 -3.15
N MET A 320 10.37 -6.37 -2.79
CA MET A 320 11.29 -5.28 -2.43
C MET A 320 12.19 -4.94 -3.64
N SER A 321 11.64 -4.23 -4.62
CA SER A 321 12.34 -3.87 -5.86
C SER A 321 13.23 -2.62 -5.73
N GLY A 322 13.03 -1.82 -4.68
CA GLY A 322 13.87 -0.67 -4.33
C GLY A 322 15.14 -1.03 -3.55
N THR A 323 16.06 -0.07 -3.42
CA THR A 323 17.37 -0.26 -2.75
C THR A 323 17.40 0.10 -1.27
N GLY A 324 16.30 0.61 -0.70
CA GLY A 324 16.24 0.94 0.72
C GLY A 324 16.21 -0.30 1.62
N ALA A 325 16.48 -0.09 2.91
CA ALA A 325 16.36 -1.14 3.91
C ALA A 325 14.89 -1.41 4.21
N VAL A 326 14.49 -2.68 4.28
CA VAL A 326 13.10 -3.08 4.53
C VAL A 326 13.03 -4.02 5.73
N THR A 327 12.10 -3.74 6.64
CA THR A 327 11.69 -4.66 7.71
C THR A 327 10.29 -5.17 7.41
N ALA A 328 10.08 -6.48 7.40
CA ALA A 328 8.78 -7.12 7.18
C ALA A 328 8.43 -8.01 8.39
N ASN A 329 7.33 -7.70 9.06
CA ASN A 329 6.78 -8.47 10.18
C ASN A 329 5.48 -9.14 9.72
N LEU A 330 5.51 -10.46 9.59
CA LEU A 330 4.50 -11.26 8.93
C LEU A 330 3.84 -12.18 9.94
N THR A 331 2.55 -11.99 10.17
CA THR A 331 1.75 -12.77 11.12
C THR A 331 0.68 -13.63 10.44
N GLY A 332 0.48 -13.45 9.13
CA GLY A 332 -0.34 -14.33 8.31
C GLY A 332 0.38 -15.64 7.94
N ASN A 333 -0.37 -16.55 7.35
CA ASN A 333 0.11 -17.85 6.87
C ASN A 333 0.47 -17.82 5.39
N GLY A 334 1.47 -18.61 4.99
CA GLY A 334 1.80 -18.81 3.58
C GLY A 334 2.23 -17.55 2.82
N ASP A 335 2.91 -16.63 3.50
CA ASP A 335 3.42 -15.39 2.90
C ASP A 335 4.64 -15.65 2.01
N THR A 336 4.80 -14.85 0.95
CA THR A 336 5.95 -14.93 0.04
C THR A 336 6.69 -13.60 -0.03
N VAL A 337 8.01 -13.61 0.13
CA VAL A 337 8.85 -12.41 0.11
C VAL A 337 9.96 -12.51 -0.92
N PHE A 338 10.07 -11.50 -1.78
CA PHE A 338 11.17 -11.30 -2.71
C PHE A 338 11.98 -10.06 -2.28
N ALA A 339 13.11 -10.28 -1.61
CA ALA A 339 13.99 -9.20 -1.13
C ALA A 339 14.84 -8.55 -2.23
N SER A 340 14.79 -9.08 -3.46
CA SER A 340 15.36 -8.58 -4.73
C SER A 340 16.50 -7.57 -4.58
N SER A 341 16.19 -6.27 -4.54
CA SER A 341 17.19 -5.20 -4.64
C SER A 341 17.43 -4.44 -3.33
N ALA A 342 16.73 -4.82 -2.25
CA ALA A 342 16.85 -4.14 -0.96
C ALA A 342 18.31 -4.21 -0.47
N SER A 343 18.84 -3.10 0.04
CA SER A 343 20.20 -3.08 0.62
C SER A 343 20.30 -3.98 1.86
N SER A 344 19.23 -4.05 2.65
CA SER A 344 19.00 -5.08 3.66
C SER A 344 17.52 -5.40 3.77
N ALA A 345 17.22 -6.67 4.03
CA ALA A 345 15.87 -7.15 4.32
C ALA A 345 15.88 -7.86 5.67
N THR A 346 15.07 -7.41 6.61
CA THR A 346 14.79 -8.13 7.86
C THR A 346 13.37 -8.68 7.78
N VAL A 347 13.23 -10.00 7.76
CA VAL A 347 11.94 -10.68 7.62
C VAL A 347 11.71 -11.52 8.87
N THR A 348 10.64 -11.22 9.60
CA THR A 348 10.19 -12.02 10.75
C THR A 348 8.82 -12.59 10.42
N THR A 349 8.66 -13.91 10.51
CA THR A 349 7.38 -14.59 10.25
C THR A 349 6.89 -15.30 11.51
N ALA A 350 5.59 -15.26 11.76
CA ALA A 350 4.96 -16.05 12.82
C ALA A 350 4.71 -17.49 12.37
N HIS A 351 4.44 -17.69 11.08
CA HIS A 351 4.09 -18.97 10.47
C HIS A 351 5.02 -19.31 9.31
N ASP A 352 4.58 -20.20 8.43
CA ASP A 352 5.30 -20.61 7.22
C ASP A 352 5.44 -19.46 6.22
N ALA A 353 6.60 -19.37 5.60
CA ALA A 353 6.88 -18.37 4.58
C ALA A 353 7.87 -18.89 3.55
N LEU A 354 7.75 -18.38 2.32
CA LEU A 354 8.73 -18.56 1.26
C LEU A 354 9.49 -17.25 1.04
N VAL A 355 10.80 -17.24 1.31
CA VAL A 355 11.63 -16.04 1.23
C VAL A 355 12.75 -16.23 0.22
N PHE A 356 12.82 -15.35 -0.76
CA PHE A 356 13.92 -15.23 -1.69
C PHE A 356 14.78 -14.02 -1.32
N GLY A 357 16.01 -14.30 -0.87
CA GLY A 357 17.03 -13.31 -0.62
C GLY A 357 17.40 -12.52 -1.88
N GLY A 358 17.84 -11.28 -1.67
CA GLY A 358 18.23 -10.35 -2.72
C GLY A 358 19.75 -10.20 -2.86
N ALA A 359 20.17 -9.11 -3.49
CA ALA A 359 21.59 -8.71 -3.54
C ALA A 359 22.10 -8.11 -2.22
N GLY A 360 21.20 -7.62 -1.36
CA GLY A 360 21.54 -7.11 -0.04
C GLY A 360 21.55 -8.19 1.05
N THR A 361 21.84 -7.77 2.28
CA THR A 361 21.88 -8.69 3.44
C THR A 361 20.48 -9.12 3.84
N LEU A 362 20.23 -10.43 3.93
CA LEU A 362 19.01 -11.01 4.47
C LEU A 362 19.18 -11.40 5.94
N ASN A 363 18.36 -10.84 6.83
CA ASN A 363 18.14 -11.35 8.17
C ASN A 363 16.74 -11.97 8.24
N PHE A 364 16.66 -13.25 8.56
CA PHE A 364 15.41 -13.99 8.62
C PHE A 364 15.20 -14.61 9.99
N VAL A 365 13.99 -14.49 10.52
CA VAL A 365 13.53 -15.16 11.74
C VAL A 365 12.20 -15.84 11.45
N GLY A 366 12.21 -17.17 11.43
CA GLY A 366 11.01 -18.00 11.29
C GLY A 366 10.24 -18.14 12.60
N GLY A 367 9.00 -18.59 12.48
CA GLY A 367 8.07 -18.77 13.59
C GLY A 367 7.79 -20.23 13.91
N ASP A 368 6.52 -20.62 14.00
CA ASP A 368 6.09 -22.00 14.29
C ASP A 368 5.91 -22.87 13.02
N GLY A 369 5.68 -22.24 11.88
CA GLY A 369 5.56 -22.89 10.58
C GLY A 369 6.91 -23.21 9.93
N ALA A 370 6.90 -24.16 9.00
CA ALA A 370 8.11 -24.53 8.26
C ALA A 370 8.42 -23.48 7.19
N ALA A 371 9.54 -22.77 7.33
CA ALA A 371 9.95 -21.74 6.39
C ALA A 371 10.87 -22.31 5.29
N THR A 372 10.74 -21.78 4.07
CA THR A 372 11.71 -22.00 2.99
C THR A 372 12.42 -20.69 2.67
N VAL A 373 13.75 -20.69 2.76
CA VAL A 373 14.58 -19.51 2.55
C VAL A 373 15.65 -19.82 1.50
N VAL A 374 15.62 -19.10 0.39
CA VAL A 374 16.70 -19.06 -0.58
C VAL A 374 17.58 -17.86 -0.26
N GLY A 375 18.86 -18.08 0.03
CA GLY A 375 19.81 -17.04 0.37
C GLY A 375 20.01 -16.01 -0.75
N GLY A 376 20.50 -14.84 -0.38
CA GLY A 376 20.91 -13.79 -1.30
C GLY A 376 22.37 -13.92 -1.73
N ALA A 377 22.74 -13.28 -2.84
CA ALA A 377 24.14 -13.18 -3.26
C ALA A 377 24.95 -12.37 -2.22
N GLY A 378 26.14 -12.83 -1.85
CA GLY A 378 27.05 -12.11 -0.94
C GLY A 378 26.58 -11.94 0.52
N SER A 379 25.49 -12.59 0.95
CA SER A 379 24.91 -12.34 2.27
C SER A 379 25.73 -12.92 3.42
N ALA A 380 26.07 -12.06 4.40
CA ALA A 380 26.59 -12.36 5.75
C ALA A 380 25.51 -12.30 6.86
N GLY A 381 24.24 -12.40 6.46
CA GLY A 381 23.11 -12.28 7.37
C GLY A 381 22.86 -13.55 8.20
N THR A 382 21.85 -13.47 9.05
CA THR A 382 21.42 -14.58 9.92
C THR A 382 20.08 -15.13 9.46
N VAL A 383 19.95 -16.45 9.41
CA VAL A 383 18.69 -17.15 9.08
C VAL A 383 18.36 -18.07 10.24
N THR A 384 17.29 -17.77 10.99
CA THR A 384 16.86 -18.56 12.14
C THR A 384 15.56 -19.29 11.82
N GLY A 385 15.51 -20.60 12.06
CA GLY A 385 14.33 -21.43 11.77
C GLY A 385 13.15 -21.21 12.73
N GLY A 386 13.38 -20.64 13.92
CA GLY A 386 12.35 -20.43 14.92
C GLY A 386 11.99 -21.73 15.67
N THR A 387 10.71 -21.90 16.01
CA THR A 387 10.21 -23.16 16.57
C THR A 387 9.80 -24.17 15.50
N GLY A 388 9.54 -23.71 14.28
CA GLY A 388 9.23 -24.51 13.10
C GLY A 388 10.47 -25.12 12.44
N GLY A 389 10.23 -25.85 11.35
CA GLY A 389 11.30 -26.37 10.49
C GLY A 389 11.87 -25.30 9.56
N LEU A 390 13.08 -25.55 9.04
CA LEU A 390 13.74 -24.65 8.10
C LEU A 390 14.31 -25.41 6.90
N LEU A 391 13.91 -25.00 5.71
CA LEU A 391 14.58 -25.35 4.46
C LEU A 391 15.40 -24.15 4.00
N PHE A 392 16.72 -24.21 4.11
CA PHE A 392 17.61 -23.16 3.64
C PHE A 392 18.40 -23.61 2.40
N ALA A 393 18.42 -22.79 1.36
CA ALA A 393 19.28 -22.99 0.20
C ALA A 393 20.22 -21.80 0.04
N ALA A 394 21.53 -22.04 0.15
CA ALA A 394 22.54 -21.03 -0.06
C ALA A 394 22.54 -20.53 -1.52
N ASN A 395 23.00 -19.30 -1.70
CA ASN A 395 23.27 -18.75 -3.03
C ASN A 395 24.76 -18.85 -3.36
N THR A 396 25.11 -18.62 -4.61
CA THR A 396 26.51 -18.59 -5.05
C THR A 396 27.29 -17.51 -4.31
N ASP A 397 28.52 -17.82 -3.91
CA ASP A 397 29.43 -16.89 -3.23
C ASP A 397 28.82 -16.23 -1.96
N SER A 398 27.92 -16.93 -1.27
CA SER A 398 27.27 -16.44 -0.05
C SER A 398 28.01 -16.88 1.22
N THR A 399 27.88 -16.14 2.33
CA THR A 399 28.47 -16.53 3.64
C THR A 399 27.40 -16.49 4.71
N THR A 400 26.61 -17.54 4.88
CA THR A 400 25.40 -17.44 5.72
C THR A 400 25.57 -18.12 7.08
N GLN A 401 25.06 -17.48 8.13
CA GLN A 401 24.85 -18.14 9.42
C GLN A 401 23.41 -18.63 9.53
N VAL A 402 23.24 -19.94 9.59
CA VAL A 402 21.96 -20.60 9.78
C VAL A 402 21.87 -21.06 11.23
N GLN A 403 20.89 -20.54 11.96
CA GLN A 403 20.54 -21.03 13.28
C GLN A 403 19.31 -21.93 13.16
N GLY A 404 19.53 -23.21 13.48
CA GLY A 404 18.45 -24.18 13.57
C GLY A 404 17.44 -23.79 14.66
N GLY A 405 16.24 -24.34 14.49
CA GLY A 405 15.17 -24.26 15.47
C GLY A 405 14.99 -25.55 16.25
N ALA A 406 13.85 -25.66 16.94
CA ALA A 406 13.36 -26.93 17.47
C ALA A 406 12.89 -27.88 16.37
N GLY A 407 12.47 -27.34 15.22
CA GLY A 407 12.11 -28.13 14.03
C GLY A 407 13.32 -28.56 13.20
N GLU A 408 13.10 -29.57 12.35
CA GLU A 408 14.12 -30.09 11.45
C GLU A 408 14.66 -29.00 10.51
N THR A 409 15.97 -28.96 10.34
CA THR A 409 16.62 -28.02 9.42
C THR A 409 17.34 -28.77 8.31
N THR A 410 17.04 -28.40 7.06
CA THR A 410 17.77 -28.88 5.88
C THR A 410 18.49 -27.69 5.23
N VAL A 411 19.78 -27.86 4.96
CA VAL A 411 20.65 -26.84 4.36
C VAL A 411 21.17 -27.36 3.02
N PHE A 412 20.96 -26.61 1.95
CA PHE A 412 21.60 -26.85 0.66
C PHE A 412 22.74 -25.85 0.45
N GLY A 413 23.94 -26.36 0.16
CA GLY A 413 25.08 -25.58 -0.29
C GLY A 413 24.93 -25.11 -1.74
N SER A 414 25.84 -24.24 -2.14
CA SER A 414 25.96 -23.74 -3.51
C SER A 414 27.40 -23.35 -3.81
N ALA A 415 27.79 -23.28 -5.09
CA ALA A 415 29.14 -22.92 -5.52
C ALA A 415 29.63 -21.62 -4.85
N GLY A 416 30.80 -21.68 -4.22
CA GLY A 416 31.44 -20.56 -3.51
C GLY A 416 30.82 -20.25 -2.14
N SER A 417 29.76 -20.95 -1.73
CA SER A 417 29.09 -20.66 -0.46
C SER A 417 29.89 -21.14 0.75
N ASN A 418 29.78 -20.39 1.85
CA ASN A 418 30.25 -20.78 3.18
C ASN A 418 29.07 -20.70 4.15
N THR A 419 28.49 -21.84 4.49
CA THR A 419 27.32 -21.92 5.36
C THR A 419 27.71 -22.51 6.71
N THR A 420 27.54 -21.72 7.77
CA THR A 420 27.72 -22.18 9.15
C THR A 420 26.36 -22.45 9.77
N PHE A 421 26.13 -23.67 10.22
CA PHE A 421 24.96 -24.11 10.94
C PHE A 421 25.26 -24.22 12.45
N THR A 422 24.35 -23.70 13.25
CA THR A 422 24.40 -23.80 14.73
C THR A 422 23.03 -24.18 15.25
N SER A 423 22.98 -25.01 16.30
CA SER A 423 21.74 -25.37 16.98
C SER A 423 22.05 -25.94 18.36
N THR A 424 21.18 -25.68 19.35
CA THR A 424 21.32 -26.24 20.70
C THR A 424 20.72 -27.63 20.81
N ASP A 425 19.64 -27.90 20.08
CA ASP A 425 18.82 -29.12 20.25
C ASP A 425 18.49 -29.82 18.93
N GLY A 426 18.71 -29.18 17.78
CA GLY A 426 18.36 -29.69 16.45
C GLY A 426 19.58 -30.22 15.69
N HIS A 427 19.38 -31.31 14.95
CA HIS A 427 20.32 -31.79 13.93
C HIS A 427 20.00 -31.13 12.59
N ALA A 428 21.00 -31.09 11.69
CA ALA A 428 20.79 -30.69 10.30
C ALA A 428 21.03 -31.85 9.33
N ILE A 429 20.30 -31.79 8.22
CA ILE A 429 20.70 -32.46 6.98
C ILE A 429 21.36 -31.39 6.09
N MET A 430 22.64 -31.55 5.79
CA MET A 430 23.43 -30.61 4.99
C MET A 430 23.80 -31.28 3.66
N LEU A 431 23.29 -30.73 2.56
CA LEU A 431 23.51 -31.24 1.21
C LEU A 431 24.44 -30.30 0.44
N ALA A 432 25.63 -30.76 0.09
CA ALA A 432 26.53 -30.05 -0.81
C ALA A 432 25.99 -30.07 -2.24
N GLY A 433 26.11 -28.92 -2.90
CA GLY A 433 25.70 -28.71 -4.28
C GLY A 433 26.83 -28.99 -5.26
N ALA A 434 26.68 -28.50 -6.50
CA ALA A 434 27.79 -28.44 -7.44
C ALA A 434 28.68 -27.21 -7.16
N GLY A 435 29.99 -27.37 -7.37
CA GLY A 435 30.99 -26.34 -7.14
C GLY A 435 31.67 -26.48 -5.78
N ASN A 436 32.58 -25.56 -5.46
CA ASN A 436 33.32 -25.63 -4.19
C ASN A 436 32.53 -24.92 -3.09
N GLU A 437 32.21 -25.58 -1.99
CA GLU A 437 31.55 -24.94 -0.85
C GLU A 437 32.10 -25.38 0.50
N THR A 438 31.67 -24.68 1.56
CA THR A 438 31.90 -25.06 2.96
C THR A 438 30.56 -25.23 3.66
N LEU A 439 30.34 -26.40 4.26
CA LEU A 439 29.22 -26.68 5.16
C LEU A 439 29.79 -26.98 6.54
N ASN A 440 29.47 -26.14 7.53
CA ASN A 440 30.08 -26.19 8.85
C ASN A 440 29.02 -26.26 9.95
N ALA A 441 28.93 -27.39 10.65
CA ALA A 441 28.05 -27.64 11.78
C ALA A 441 28.80 -27.71 13.13
N ALA A 442 30.03 -27.16 13.22
CA ALA A 442 30.85 -27.20 14.44
C ALA A 442 30.18 -26.59 15.68
N GLY A 443 29.15 -25.77 15.49
CA GLY A 443 28.34 -25.19 16.57
C GLY A 443 27.16 -26.05 17.01
N THR A 444 27.13 -27.35 16.70
CA THR A 444 26.04 -28.28 17.05
C THR A 444 26.49 -29.35 18.04
N SER A 445 25.56 -29.82 18.86
CA SER A 445 25.77 -30.97 19.77
C SER A 445 25.00 -32.24 19.37
N ALA A 446 24.06 -32.13 18.43
CA ALA A 446 23.36 -33.27 17.84
C ALA A 446 24.14 -33.79 16.63
N GLY A 447 24.00 -35.08 16.34
CA GLY A 447 24.59 -35.69 15.14
C GLY A 447 23.89 -35.22 13.87
N ASN A 448 24.65 -34.77 12.89
CA ASN A 448 24.21 -34.23 11.62
C ASN A 448 24.42 -35.23 10.48
N VAL A 449 23.73 -34.99 9.37
CA VAL A 449 23.91 -35.76 8.14
C VAL A 449 24.46 -34.86 7.06
N PHE A 450 25.61 -35.22 6.51
CA PHE A 450 26.19 -34.60 5.33
C PHE A 450 26.02 -35.50 4.13
N ALA A 451 25.60 -34.94 3.00
CA ALA A 451 25.52 -35.65 1.73
C ALA A 451 25.92 -34.72 0.59
N SER A 452 26.34 -35.28 -0.54
CA SER A 452 26.68 -34.49 -1.72
C SER A 452 25.92 -34.97 -2.95
N ASN A 453 25.45 -34.01 -3.76
CA ASN A 453 25.08 -34.22 -5.16
C ASN A 453 26.03 -33.48 -6.11
N GLY A 454 27.19 -33.08 -5.61
CA GLY A 454 28.21 -32.35 -6.34
C GLY A 454 28.81 -33.13 -7.51
N ASP A 455 29.69 -32.46 -8.25
CA ASP A 455 30.36 -33.02 -9.41
C ASP A 455 31.84 -33.34 -9.13
N ALA A 456 32.48 -34.06 -10.05
CA ALA A 456 33.88 -34.45 -9.90
C ALA A 456 34.87 -33.25 -9.88
N ALA A 457 34.44 -32.04 -10.23
CA ALA A 457 35.28 -30.84 -10.15
C ALA A 457 35.10 -30.07 -8.82
N SER A 458 34.16 -30.51 -7.98
CA SER A 458 33.81 -29.87 -6.72
C SER A 458 34.84 -30.18 -5.64
N ASN A 459 35.26 -29.16 -4.89
CA ASN A 459 36.12 -29.26 -3.72
C ASN A 459 35.35 -28.74 -2.50
N THR A 460 34.79 -29.65 -1.71
CA THR A 460 33.86 -29.32 -0.63
C THR A 460 34.53 -29.49 0.73
N THR A 461 34.31 -28.56 1.64
CA THR A 461 34.72 -28.69 3.04
C THR A 461 33.49 -28.99 3.91
N TRP A 462 33.54 -30.10 4.65
CA TRP A 462 32.56 -30.45 5.67
C TRP A 462 33.19 -30.39 7.04
N VAL A 463 32.48 -29.77 7.97
CA VAL A 463 32.84 -29.74 9.38
C VAL A 463 31.61 -30.18 10.15
N GLY A 464 31.69 -31.34 10.80
CA GLY A 464 30.68 -31.84 11.72
C GLY A 464 30.67 -31.08 13.05
N GLY A 465 29.92 -31.60 14.00
CA GLY A 465 29.69 -31.03 15.32
C GLY A 465 30.32 -31.85 16.44
N ASN A 466 29.67 -31.84 17.60
CA ASN A 466 30.07 -32.65 18.76
C ASN A 466 29.26 -33.95 18.92
N GLY A 467 28.26 -34.17 18.06
CA GLY A 467 27.43 -35.37 18.06
C GLY A 467 27.87 -36.33 16.96
N ASP A 468 27.37 -37.57 17.00
CA ASP A 468 27.73 -38.62 16.04
C ASP A 468 27.25 -38.25 14.62
N ASP A 469 28.16 -37.77 13.77
CA ASP A 469 27.83 -37.29 12.43
C ASP A 469 27.93 -38.40 11.38
N ALA A 470 27.08 -38.33 10.35
CA ALA A 470 27.12 -39.25 9.21
C ALA A 470 27.43 -38.50 7.92
N MET A 471 28.53 -38.86 7.25
CA MET A 471 29.02 -38.21 6.03
C MET A 471 28.95 -39.16 4.84
N PHE A 472 27.99 -38.91 3.94
CA PHE A 472 27.80 -39.66 2.70
C PHE A 472 28.56 -39.01 1.56
N VAL A 473 29.76 -39.50 1.30
CA VAL A 473 30.70 -38.89 0.35
C VAL A 473 30.24 -39.15 -1.09
N GLY A 474 30.16 -38.07 -1.86
CA GLY A 474 29.70 -38.08 -3.25
C GLY A 474 30.85 -37.98 -4.25
N ALA A 475 30.55 -37.49 -5.45
CA ALA A 475 31.58 -37.11 -6.42
C ALA A 475 32.21 -35.76 -6.04
N GLY A 476 33.47 -35.57 -6.39
CA GLY A 476 34.28 -34.41 -5.99
C GLY A 476 35.33 -34.80 -4.96
N ALA A 477 36.18 -33.84 -4.58
CA ALA A 477 37.15 -34.01 -3.51
C ALA A 477 36.63 -33.36 -2.23
N PHE A 478 36.60 -34.11 -1.13
CA PHE A 478 36.06 -33.64 0.15
C PHE A 478 37.18 -33.48 1.19
N SER A 479 37.11 -32.39 1.97
CA SER A 479 37.85 -32.23 3.22
C SER A 479 36.87 -32.29 4.38
N MET A 480 36.89 -33.38 5.13
CA MET A 480 35.91 -33.70 6.16
C MET A 480 36.57 -33.66 7.54
N THR A 481 35.97 -32.91 8.45
CA THR A 481 36.31 -32.87 9.87
C THR A 481 35.08 -33.37 10.61
N GLY A 482 35.14 -34.52 11.28
CA GLY A 482 34.02 -35.10 12.01
C GLY A 482 33.66 -34.28 13.24
N GLY A 483 34.68 -33.84 13.97
CA GLY A 483 34.53 -33.17 15.25
C GLY A 483 34.62 -34.17 16.39
N ALA A 484 33.73 -34.04 17.38
CA ALA A 484 33.63 -35.01 18.46
C ALA A 484 32.42 -35.90 18.23
N GLY A 485 32.46 -37.13 18.76
CA GLY A 485 31.40 -38.11 18.52
C GLY A 485 31.98 -39.38 17.92
N ALA A 486 31.11 -40.31 17.57
CA ALA A 486 31.43 -41.49 16.80
C ALA A 486 30.98 -41.29 15.35
N ASP A 487 31.84 -40.69 14.54
CA ASP A 487 31.47 -40.25 13.19
C ASP A 487 31.56 -41.38 12.16
N ALA A 488 30.67 -41.37 11.17
CA ALA A 488 30.60 -42.36 10.11
C ALA A 488 30.89 -41.74 8.74
N TYR A 489 31.96 -42.18 8.09
CA TYR A 489 32.34 -41.77 6.74
C TYR A 489 31.96 -42.88 5.74
N VAL A 490 31.03 -42.58 4.83
CA VAL A 490 30.37 -43.57 3.97
C VAL A 490 30.75 -43.32 2.51
N PHE A 491 31.40 -44.30 1.89
CA PHE A 491 31.85 -44.24 0.50
C PHE A 491 31.21 -45.37 -0.31
N TYR A 492 30.49 -44.99 -1.36
CA TYR A 492 29.94 -45.91 -2.35
C TYR A 492 30.72 -45.77 -3.65
N LYS A 493 31.19 -46.89 -4.23
CA LYS A 493 31.85 -46.88 -5.55
C LYS A 493 31.04 -46.16 -6.64
N SER A 494 29.71 -46.26 -6.57
CA SER A 494 28.82 -45.59 -7.53
C SER A 494 28.80 -44.06 -7.41
N ALA A 495 29.38 -43.49 -6.35
CA ALA A 495 29.33 -42.07 -6.04
C ALA A 495 30.73 -41.40 -6.08
N THR A 496 31.79 -42.06 -5.61
CA THR A 496 33.11 -41.41 -5.38
C THR A 496 33.93 -41.14 -6.64
N ALA A 497 33.64 -41.84 -7.74
CA ALA A 497 34.21 -41.59 -9.08
C ALA A 497 35.77 -41.52 -9.16
N GLY A 498 36.49 -42.20 -8.27
CA GLY A 498 37.97 -42.24 -8.28
C GLY A 498 38.63 -40.98 -7.72
N MET A 499 37.91 -40.16 -6.95
CA MET A 499 38.40 -38.90 -6.38
C MET A 499 39.29 -39.12 -5.14
N HIS A 500 39.87 -38.02 -4.63
CA HIS A 500 40.76 -38.03 -3.46
C HIS A 500 40.18 -37.19 -2.33
N ASP A 501 39.82 -37.87 -1.25
CA ASP A 501 39.16 -37.29 -0.08
C ASP A 501 40.10 -37.26 1.13
N PHE A 502 39.82 -36.33 2.05
CA PHE A 502 40.58 -36.10 3.26
C PHE A 502 39.65 -36.16 4.47
N ILE A 503 40.02 -36.99 5.45
CA ILE A 503 39.45 -36.98 6.79
C ILE A 503 40.51 -36.37 7.71
N THR A 504 40.19 -35.28 8.40
CA THR A 504 41.19 -34.40 9.02
C THR A 504 41.45 -34.70 10.49
N ASP A 505 40.51 -35.33 11.20
CA ASP A 505 40.54 -35.51 12.65
C ASP A 505 40.12 -36.91 13.12
N PHE A 506 40.27 -37.92 12.26
CA PHE A 506 39.85 -39.30 12.51
C PHE A 506 40.25 -39.84 13.89
N SER A 507 39.27 -40.30 14.65
CA SER A 507 39.38 -40.68 16.06
C SER A 507 39.09 -42.17 16.29
N ASP A 508 39.22 -42.62 17.54
CA ASP A 508 38.86 -43.99 17.91
C ASP A 508 37.34 -44.25 17.90
N GLY A 509 36.49 -43.21 17.98
CA GLY A 509 35.04 -43.36 17.89
C GLY A 509 34.56 -43.65 16.46
N ASP A 510 35.36 -43.27 15.48
CA ASP A 510 34.93 -43.12 14.10
C ASP A 510 34.97 -44.43 13.32
N GLY A 511 34.16 -44.50 12.26
CA GLY A 511 34.07 -45.63 11.35
C GLY A 511 34.06 -45.20 9.89
N VAL A 512 34.65 -46.04 9.04
CA VAL A 512 34.58 -45.90 7.58
C VAL A 512 33.80 -47.06 7.00
N TYR A 513 32.76 -46.75 6.24
CA TYR A 513 31.97 -47.74 5.50
C TYR A 513 32.29 -47.65 4.02
N LEU A 514 32.77 -48.76 3.45
CA LEU A 514 33.13 -48.87 2.04
C LEU A 514 32.21 -49.90 1.38
N SER A 515 31.50 -49.52 0.32
CA SER A 515 30.59 -50.44 -0.36
C SER A 515 30.67 -50.40 -1.89
N GLY A 516 30.62 -51.60 -2.49
CA GLY A 516 30.59 -51.81 -3.94
C GLY A 516 31.95 -51.81 -4.65
N TYR A 517 33.05 -51.79 -3.89
CA TYR A 517 34.43 -51.94 -4.39
C TYR A 517 34.79 -53.41 -4.67
N ASP A 518 36.02 -53.70 -5.11
CA ASP A 518 36.48 -55.05 -5.46
C ASP A 518 36.25 -56.07 -4.32
N PRO A 519 35.35 -57.06 -4.50
CA PRO A 519 35.01 -58.01 -3.44
C PRO A 519 36.15 -58.96 -3.06
N SER A 520 37.27 -58.96 -3.80
CA SER A 520 38.48 -59.71 -3.44
C SER A 520 39.36 -58.97 -2.41
N GLN A 521 39.12 -57.68 -2.19
CA GLN A 521 39.76 -56.91 -1.12
C GLN A 521 39.02 -57.09 0.21
N SER A 522 39.66 -56.67 1.29
CA SER A 522 39.12 -56.66 2.65
C SER A 522 39.61 -55.43 3.39
N ALA A 523 38.95 -55.09 4.51
CA ALA A 523 39.43 -54.04 5.41
C ALA A 523 40.90 -54.26 5.80
N SER A 524 41.29 -55.49 6.17
CA SER A 524 42.67 -55.82 6.53
C SER A 524 43.66 -55.65 5.37
N SER A 525 43.29 -56.00 4.13
CA SER A 525 44.18 -55.79 2.99
C SER A 525 44.36 -54.32 2.66
N LEU A 526 43.31 -53.49 2.80
CA LEU A 526 43.43 -52.05 2.62
C LEU A 526 44.38 -51.43 3.65
N VAL A 527 44.23 -51.79 4.93
CA VAL A 527 45.10 -51.30 6.01
C VAL A 527 46.56 -51.74 5.79
N ASN A 528 46.80 -53.00 5.40
CA ASN A 528 48.16 -53.51 5.16
C ASN A 528 48.86 -52.85 3.94
N ASN A 529 48.07 -52.38 2.97
CA ASN A 529 48.57 -51.73 1.75
C ASN A 529 48.51 -50.20 1.82
N ALA A 530 48.09 -49.63 2.95
CA ALA A 530 47.98 -48.19 3.11
C ALA A 530 49.35 -47.50 2.97
N GLU A 531 49.37 -46.36 2.28
CA GLU A 531 50.56 -45.52 2.17
C GLU A 531 50.64 -44.61 3.41
N VAL A 532 51.79 -44.58 4.06
CA VAL A 532 52.05 -43.68 5.19
C VAL A 532 53.07 -42.63 4.75
N SER A 533 52.68 -41.35 4.82
CA SER A 533 53.53 -40.24 4.43
C SER A 533 53.42 -39.07 5.43
N GLY A 534 54.09 -37.95 5.16
CA GLY A 534 53.97 -36.74 5.96
C GLY A 534 52.59 -36.07 5.90
N SER A 535 51.74 -36.46 4.94
CA SER A 535 50.37 -35.96 4.80
C SER A 535 49.30 -36.83 5.46
N GLY A 536 49.71 -37.94 6.10
CA GLY A 536 48.81 -38.85 6.80
C GLY A 536 48.91 -40.30 6.32
N VAL A 537 47.87 -41.08 6.59
CA VAL A 537 47.69 -42.46 6.11
C VAL A 537 46.69 -42.45 4.95
N THR A 538 47.03 -43.02 3.80
CA THR A 538 46.16 -43.08 2.62
C THR A 538 45.81 -44.52 2.27
N ILE A 539 44.52 -44.80 2.07
CA ILE A 539 44.07 -46.04 1.42
C ILE A 539 43.62 -45.75 0.00
N THR A 540 43.92 -46.66 -0.93
CA THR A 540 43.51 -46.58 -2.33
C THR A 540 42.56 -47.72 -2.65
N LEU A 541 41.37 -47.39 -3.16
CA LEU A 541 40.32 -48.35 -3.49
C LEU A 541 40.45 -48.83 -4.94
N SER A 542 39.71 -49.88 -5.29
CA SER A 542 39.82 -50.58 -6.58
C SER A 542 39.51 -49.73 -7.82
N ASP A 543 38.82 -48.60 -7.65
CA ASP A 543 38.49 -47.66 -8.72
C ASP A 543 39.42 -46.43 -8.75
N SER A 544 40.51 -46.46 -7.96
CA SER A 544 41.45 -45.36 -7.73
C SER A 544 40.96 -44.27 -6.77
N THR A 545 39.78 -44.42 -6.14
CA THR A 545 39.36 -43.51 -5.06
C THR A 545 40.40 -43.58 -3.93
N GLN A 546 40.84 -42.43 -3.44
CA GLN A 546 41.81 -42.32 -2.37
C GLN A 546 41.18 -41.66 -1.15
N ILE A 547 41.44 -42.20 0.03
CA ILE A 547 40.99 -41.63 1.31
C ILE A 547 42.23 -41.41 2.17
N THR A 548 42.54 -40.15 2.46
CA THR A 548 43.66 -39.77 3.33
C THR A 548 43.16 -39.35 4.71
N PHE A 549 43.63 -40.05 5.74
CA PHE A 549 43.43 -39.71 7.14
C PHE A 549 44.59 -38.82 7.60
N SER A 550 44.37 -37.50 7.60
CA SER A 550 45.43 -36.50 7.66
C SER A 550 46.11 -36.40 9.03
N ASN A 551 45.41 -36.77 10.11
CA ASN A 551 45.92 -36.76 11.48
C ASN A 551 46.61 -38.08 11.90
N LEU A 552 46.48 -39.15 11.11
CA LEU A 552 47.05 -40.44 11.44
C LEU A 552 48.52 -40.52 11.01
N THR A 553 49.31 -41.28 11.77
CA THR A 553 50.75 -41.46 11.52
C THR A 553 51.15 -42.91 11.29
N GLN A 554 50.24 -43.85 11.56
CA GLN A 554 50.45 -45.29 11.41
C GLN A 554 49.18 -45.96 10.89
N ALA A 555 49.32 -46.84 9.90
CA ALA A 555 48.18 -47.57 9.33
C ALA A 555 47.43 -48.45 10.35
N SER A 556 48.13 -48.94 11.38
CA SER A 556 47.52 -49.74 12.46
C SER A 556 46.43 -49.01 13.25
N GLN A 557 46.35 -47.69 13.16
CA GLN A 557 45.28 -46.87 13.74
C GLN A 557 43.92 -47.11 13.06
N LEU A 558 43.89 -47.70 11.86
CA LEU A 558 42.66 -48.05 11.13
C LEU A 558 42.15 -49.47 11.45
N ASN A 559 42.85 -50.23 12.30
CA ASN A 559 42.46 -51.60 12.62
C ASN A 559 41.07 -51.67 13.28
N GLY A 560 40.15 -52.38 12.64
CA GLY A 560 38.77 -52.54 13.13
C GLY A 560 37.87 -51.32 12.91
N LYS A 561 38.35 -50.30 12.19
CA LYS A 561 37.60 -49.06 11.90
C LYS A 561 36.92 -49.05 10.54
N ILE A 562 37.32 -49.96 9.65
CA ILE A 562 36.78 -50.07 8.29
C ILE A 562 35.81 -51.24 8.22
N LEU A 563 34.56 -50.94 7.87
CA LEU A 563 33.58 -51.93 7.43
C LEU A 563 33.57 -51.96 5.89
N TYR A 564 33.90 -53.13 5.33
CA TYR A 564 34.04 -53.34 3.88
C TYR A 564 32.98 -54.34 3.41
N GLY A 565 32.12 -53.94 2.46
CA GLY A 565 30.91 -54.68 2.06
C GLY A 565 30.60 -54.72 0.58
#